data_AF-A0ABD0N3C7-F1
#
_entry.id   AF-A0ABD0N3C7-F1
#
_cell.length_a   1.000
_cell.length_b   1.000
_cell.length_c   1.000
_cell.angle_alpha   90.00
_cell.angle_beta   90.00
_cell.angle_gamma   90.00
#
_symmetry.space_group_name_H-M   'P 1'
#
loop_
_entity.id
_entity.type
_entity.pdbx_description
1 polymer ?
#
loop_
_entity_poly.entity_id
_entity_poly.type
_entity_poly.pdbx_seq_one_letter_code
_entity_poly.pdbx_strand_id
1 'polypeptide(L)' 'DFDSLNEADCAKNNQLAFDVAEREFGIQPVTTGKEMNAERGPDKLIMVLYLSKFYEMFRNSPQSVT' A
#
# COMPACT_ATOMS: atom_id res chain seq x y z
N ASP A 1 1.00 -10.44 10.20
CA ASP A 1 2.22 -10.39 11.02
C ASP A 1 2.95 -9.09 10.71
N PHE A 2 2.55 -8.02 11.39
CA PHE A 2 3.16 -6.70 11.22
C PHE A 2 4.47 -6.59 12.01
N ASP A 3 4.56 -7.27 13.15
CA ASP A 3 5.71 -7.22 14.06
C ASP A 3 6.97 -7.87 13.45
N SER A 4 6.83 -8.73 12.44
CA SER A 4 7.96 -9.29 11.68
C SER A 4 8.63 -8.31 10.70
N LEU A 5 8.04 -7.14 10.46
CA LEU A 5 8.56 -6.17 9.50
C LEU A 5 9.76 -5.41 10.06
N ASN A 6 10.77 -5.20 9.20
CA ASN A 6 11.96 -4.43 9.53
C ASN A 6 11.90 -3.07 8.82
N GLU A 7 11.93 -1.96 9.56
CA GLU A 7 11.86 -0.61 9.00
C GLU A 7 12.98 -0.31 7.99
N ALA A 8 14.16 -0.94 8.14
CA ALA A 8 15.26 -0.77 7.20
C ALA A 8 14.97 -1.38 5.81
N ASP A 9 14.03 -2.33 5.72
CA ASP A 9 13.69 -3.05 4.50
C ASP A 9 12.57 -2.34 3.70
N CYS A 10 12.65 -1.01 3.56
CA CYS A 10 11.65 -0.17 2.90
C CYS A 10 11.14 -0.75 1.57
N ALA A 11 12.05 -1.15 0.67
CA ALA A 11 11.64 -1.68 -0.64
C ALA A 11 10.85 -2.99 -0.53
N LYS A 12 11.26 -3.89 0.37
CA LYS A 12 10.60 -5.18 0.59
C LYS A 12 9.24 -5.00 1.25
N ASN A 13 9.15 -4.12 2.25
CA ASN A 13 7.90 -3.85 2.97
C ASN A 13 6.86 -3.19 2.05
N ASN A 14 7.28 -2.23 1.23
CA ASN A 14 6.39 -1.61 0.25
C ASN A 14 5.92 -2.61 -0.81
N GLN A 15 6.81 -3.48 -1.30
CA GLN A 15 6.41 -4.53 -2.25
C GLN A 15 5.40 -5.49 -1.61
N LEU A 16 5.65 -5.91 -0.36
CA LEU A 16 4.72 -6.77 0.37
C LEU A 16 3.35 -6.10 0.54
N ALA A 17 3.31 -4.80 0.86
CA ALA A 17 2.06 -4.06 0.98
C ALA A 17 1.28 -4.03 -0.36
N PHE A 18 1.98 -3.85 -1.47
CA PHE A 18 1.40 -3.89 -2.81
C PHE A 18 0.86 -5.27 -3.19
N ASP A 19 1.64 -6.32 -2.95
CA ASP A 19 1.25 -7.70 -3.27
C ASP A 19 0.03 -8.13 -2.44
N VAL A 20 -0.01 -7.75 -1.15
CA VAL A 20 -1.17 -7.99 -0.28
C VAL A 20 -2.38 -7.19 -0.77
N ALA A 21 -2.20 -5.94 -1.15
CA ALA A 21 -3.30 -5.11 -1.62
C ALA A 21 -3.93 -5.63 -2.92
N GLU A 22 -3.12 -6.13 -3.84
CA GLU A 22 -3.62 -6.76 -5.06
C GLU A 22 -4.32 -8.09 -4.75
N ARG A 23 -3.72 -8.94 -3.91
CA ARG A 23 -4.26 -10.27 -3.59
C ARG A 23 -5.56 -10.22 -2.80
N GLU A 24 -5.62 -9.37 -1.76
CA GLU A 24 -6.75 -9.34 -0.82
C GLU A 24 -7.85 -8.37 -1.25
N PHE A 25 -7.49 -7.29 -1.97
CA PHE A 25 -8.43 -6.22 -2.32
C PHE A 25 -8.56 -5.95 -3.82
N GLY A 26 -7.78 -6.61 -4.67
CA GLY A 26 -7.78 -6.36 -6.12
C GLY A 26 -7.24 -4.97 -6.49
N ILE A 27 -6.56 -4.28 -5.58
CA ILE A 27 -5.97 -2.97 -5.86
C ILE A 27 -4.64 -3.18 -6.56
N GLN A 28 -4.61 -2.94 -7.88
CA GLN A 28 -3.39 -3.00 -8.65
C GLN A 28 -2.36 -1.95 -8.19
N PRO A 29 -1.09 -2.34 -8.03
CA PRO A 29 -0.02 -1.43 -7.66
C PRO A 29 0.24 -0.41 -8.76
N VAL A 30 0.55 0.82 -8.36
CA VAL A 30 0.89 1.93 -9.26
C VAL A 30 2.39 2.14 -9.42
N THR A 31 3.19 1.40 -8.64
CA THR A 31 4.64 1.45 -8.58
C THR A 31 5.16 0.20 -7.87
N THR A 32 6.46 -0.05 -7.92
CA THR A 32 7.11 -1.16 -7.22
C THR A 32 7.74 -0.73 -5.90
N GLY A 33 7.99 -1.67 -5.00
CA GLY A 33 8.70 -1.37 -3.76
C GLY A 33 10.10 -0.78 -3.98
N LYS A 34 10.77 -1.14 -5.08
CA LYS A 34 12.08 -0.57 -5.44
C LYS A 34 11.97 0.91 -5.83
N GLU A 35 10.97 1.26 -6.64
CA GLU A 35 10.71 2.64 -7.06
C GLU A 35 10.27 3.51 -5.88
N MET A 36 9.50 2.95 -4.95
CA MET A 36 9.12 3.62 -3.70
C MET A 36 10.34 4.01 -2.85
N ASN A 37 11.40 3.20 -2.88
CA ASN A 37 12.63 3.43 -2.13
C ASN A 37 13.69 4.22 -2.93
N ALA A 38 13.38 4.67 -4.15
CA ALA A 38 14.29 5.49 -4.93
C ALA A 38 14.40 6.90 -4.34
N GLU A 39 15.52 7.59 -4.56
CA GLU A 39 15.78 8.95 -4.04
C GLU A 39 14.71 9.97 -4.46
N ARG A 40 14.17 9.82 -5.67
CA ARG A 40 13.07 10.65 -6.18
C ARG A 40 11.71 10.30 -5.56
N GLY A 41 11.56 9.07 -5.04
CA GLY A 41 10.30 8.51 -4.58
C GLY A 41 9.24 8.39 -5.69
N PRO A 42 8.01 7.97 -5.32
CA PRO A 42 6.89 7.88 -6.25
C PRO A 42 6.33 9.26 -6.61
N ASP A 43 5.57 9.32 -7.70
CA ASP A 43 4.76 10.49 -8.02
C ASP A 43 3.64 10.67 -6.97
N LYS A 44 3.58 11.84 -6.34
CA LYS A 44 2.65 12.14 -5.25
C LYS A 44 1.19 12.09 -5.71
N LEU A 45 0.88 12.54 -6.92
CA LEU A 45 -0.50 12.55 -7.42
C LEU A 45 -0.99 11.12 -7.66
N ILE A 46 -0.12 10.29 -8.23
CA ILE A 46 -0.40 8.86 -8.43
C ILE A 46 -0.59 8.17 -7.07
N MET A 47 0.20 8.53 -6.06
CA MET A 47 0.06 7.95 -4.72
C MET A 47 -1.23 8.37 -4.02
N VAL A 48 -1.68 9.62 -4.20
CA VAL A 48 -3.00 10.05 -3.72
C VAL A 48 -4.10 9.20 -4.35
N LEU A 49 -4.07 9.03 -5.68
CA LEU A 49 -5.06 8.19 -6.37
C LEU A 49 -5.05 6.74 -5.87
N TYR A 50 -3.86 6.19 -5.64
CA TYR A 50 -3.70 4.84 -5.09
C TYR A 50 -4.32 4.71 -3.70
N LEU A 51 -3.96 5.61 -2.78
CA LEU A 51 -4.46 5.61 -1.40
C LEU A 51 -5.97 5.89 -1.31
N SER A 52 -6.52 6.69 -2.22
CA SER A 52 -7.97 6.92 -2.31
C SER A 52 -8.75 5.63 -2.55
N LYS A 53 -8.19 4.65 -3.26
CA LYS A 53 -8.84 3.33 -3.45
C LYS A 53 -9.04 2.61 -2.12
N PHE A 54 -8.03 2.62 -1.26
CA PHE A 54 -8.14 2.05 0.10
C PHE A 54 -9.17 2.81 0.94
N TYR A 55 -9.14 4.14 0.89
CA TYR A 55 -10.11 4.97 1.62
C TYR A 55 -11.55 4.65 1.21
N GLU A 56 -11.85 4.58 -0.08
CA GLU A 56 -13.19 4.26 -0.57
C GLU A 56 -13.65 2.85 -0.16
N MET A 57 -12.75 1.86 -0.15
CA MET A 57 -13.10 0.52 0.32
C MET A 57 -13.38 0.48 1.82
N PHE A 58 -12.52 1.08 2.64
CA PHE A 58 -12.65 0.99 4.10
C PHE A 58 -13.74 1.92 4.65
N ARG A 59 -14.00 3.08 4.03
CA ARG A 59 -15.06 3.99 4.50
C ARG A 59 -16.47 3.45 4.28
N ASN A 60 -16.65 2.62 3.26
CA ASN A 60 -17.93 1.99 2.92
C ASN A 60 -18.09 0.62 3.60
N SER A 61 -17.07 0.15 4.32
CA SER A 61 -17.19 -1.03 5.17
C SER A 61 -18.08 -0.67 6.36
N PRO A 62 -19.16 -1.43 6.64
CA PRO A 62 -19.89 -1.24 7.88
C PRO A 62 -18.90 -1.41 9.02
N GLN A 63 -18.71 -0.37 9.82
CA GLN A 63 -17.93 -0.45 11.05
C GLN A 63 -18.46 -1.66 11.82
N SER A 64 -17.67 -2.74 11.90
CA SER A 64 -17.98 -3.82 12.82
C SER A 64 -17.70 -3.25 14.20
N VAL A 65 -18.72 -2.58 14.74
CA VAL A 65 -18.79 -2.20 16.14
C VAL A 65 -18.79 -3.51 16.89
N THR A 66 -17.63 -3.85 17.48
CA THR A 66 -17.48 -4.91 18.48
C THR A 66 -16.46 -4.47 19.49
#